data_AF-A0A960KRG9-F1
#
_entry.id   AF-A0A960KRG9-F1
#
_cell.length_a   1.000
_cell.length_b   1.000
_cell.length_c   1.000
_cell.angle_alpha   90.00
_cell.angle_beta   90.00
_cell.angle_gamma   90.00
#
_symmetry.space_group_name_H-M   'P 1'
#
loop_
_entity.id
_entity.type
_entity.pdbx_description
1 polymer ?
#
loop_
_entity_poly.entity_id
_entity_poly.type
_entity_poly.pdbx_seq_one_letter_code
_entity_poly.pdbx_strand_id
1 'polypeptide(L)'
;MHGLILVLFLALLSSRAEADDSWMLHDDSQVGRVDITIDQADLDWAYANVWSDSMHVCTVRFRNALLDTVMTPVGFRLRGNTSRTSAKKSFKLKFDEYLDGLEFFDEDALNLNGEHNDPAIARSKIAWDLMQRAGMRASRASHSEVWINGNFYGLYVSVEHIDKEWLRKRFADSSGNLWKCLWPADLNWLGSDPEAYKLLVNDRRVYELKTNEELDDYGALQRLVRVLTQTPPAALRDSLESVLAIEDVLEVMAVDVLLGNWDDYRFLRNNYYLYHDPSSDLMHFIPYDYDNNMGID
;
A
#
# COMPACT_ATOMS: atom_id res chain seq x y z
N MET A 1 54.01 30.93 26.76
CA MET A 1 53.45 30.42 25.49
C MET A 1 53.33 28.92 25.58
N HIS A 2 52.18 28.40 25.99
CA HIS A 2 51.88 26.96 25.98
C HIS A 2 50.63 26.80 25.13
N GLY A 3 50.81 26.27 23.91
CA GLY A 3 49.73 26.02 22.95
C GLY A 3 49.08 24.68 23.26
N LEU A 4 47.80 24.71 23.60
CA LEU A 4 46.96 23.54 23.79
C LEU A 4 46.49 23.06 22.39
N ILE A 5 46.93 21.87 21.97
CA ILE A 5 46.44 21.23 20.75
C ILE A 5 45.15 20.49 21.09
N LEU A 6 44.03 21.00 20.58
CA LEU A 6 42.72 20.37 20.64
C LEU A 6 42.61 19.33 19.51
N VAL A 7 42.66 18.04 19.85
CA VAL A 7 42.39 16.96 18.89
C VAL A 7 40.88 16.75 18.84
N LEU A 8 40.24 17.21 17.76
CA LEU A 8 38.85 16.89 17.47
C LEU A 8 38.76 15.43 17.02
N PHE A 9 38.09 14.59 17.82
CA PHE A 9 37.61 13.29 17.37
C PHE A 9 36.36 13.50 16.51
N LEU A 10 36.47 13.32 15.19
CA LEU A 10 35.31 13.13 14.34
C LEU A 10 34.75 11.73 14.62
N ALA A 11 33.65 11.66 15.37
CA ALA A 11 32.83 10.46 15.39
C ALA A 11 32.07 10.40 14.05
N LEU A 12 32.54 9.54 13.14
CA LEU A 12 31.75 9.11 11.99
C LEU A 12 30.55 8.31 12.53
N LEU A 13 29.40 8.98 12.63
CA LEU A 13 28.11 8.31 12.74
C LEU A 13 27.85 7.64 11.40
N SER A 14 28.29 6.40 11.25
CA SER A 14 27.79 5.54 10.19
C SER A 14 26.33 5.25 10.51
N SER A 15 25.40 5.89 9.80
CA SER A 15 24.03 5.39 9.72
C SER A 15 24.13 3.96 9.19
N ARG A 16 23.94 2.96 10.03
CA ARG A 16 23.60 1.64 9.52
C ARG A 16 22.25 1.85 8.84
N ALA A 17 22.23 1.72 7.51
CA ALA A 17 20.99 1.30 6.87
C ALA A 17 20.60 0.02 7.61
N GLU A 18 19.46 0.05 8.31
CA GLU A 18 18.87 -1.20 8.80
C GLU A 18 18.76 -2.13 7.59
N ALA A 19 19.20 -3.37 7.78
CA ALA A 19 19.00 -4.38 6.75
C ALA A 19 17.49 -4.54 6.59
N ASP A 20 16.97 -4.20 5.42
CA ASP A 20 15.59 -4.50 5.06
C ASP A 20 15.54 -5.96 4.63
N ASP A 21 14.97 -6.83 5.45
CA ASP A 21 14.78 -8.25 5.16
C ASP A 21 13.40 -8.54 4.56
N SER A 22 12.53 -7.52 4.42
CA SER A 22 11.17 -7.70 3.88
C SER A 22 11.13 -8.22 2.45
N TRP A 23 12.19 -8.06 1.67
CA TRP A 23 12.27 -8.63 0.33
C TRP A 23 12.17 -10.16 0.37
N MET A 24 12.55 -10.81 1.47
CA MET A 24 12.47 -12.27 1.63
C MET A 24 11.02 -12.76 1.64
N LEU A 25 10.05 -11.94 2.05
CA LEU A 25 8.62 -12.26 2.00
C LEU A 25 8.08 -12.34 0.57
N HIS A 26 8.70 -11.56 -0.32
CA HIS A 26 8.29 -11.42 -1.71
C HIS A 26 9.21 -12.16 -2.69
N ASP A 27 10.12 -13.00 -2.18
CA ASP A 27 10.88 -13.92 -3.02
C ASP A 27 9.90 -14.82 -3.79
N ASP A 28 10.06 -14.84 -5.11
CA ASP A 28 9.21 -15.58 -6.05
C ASP A 28 9.96 -16.71 -6.76
N SER A 29 11.14 -17.08 -6.26
CA SER A 29 11.93 -18.21 -6.77
C SER A 29 11.21 -19.55 -6.61
N GLN A 30 10.31 -19.64 -5.62
CA GLN A 30 9.36 -20.71 -5.40
C GLN A 30 8.03 -20.13 -4.97
N VAL A 31 6.94 -20.85 -5.23
CA VAL A 31 5.62 -20.48 -4.72
C VAL A 31 5.66 -20.55 -3.20
N GLY A 32 5.35 -19.43 -2.53
CA GLY A 32 5.24 -19.37 -1.09
C GLY A 32 4.05 -20.18 -0.58
N ARG A 33 4.00 -20.44 0.72
CA ARG A 33 2.88 -21.11 1.39
C ARG A 33 2.56 -20.42 2.69
N VAL A 34 1.28 -20.09 2.87
CA VAL A 34 0.73 -19.46 4.06
C VAL A 34 -0.31 -20.38 4.68
N ASP A 35 0.02 -20.98 5.82
CA ASP A 35 -0.92 -21.76 6.63
C ASP A 35 -1.47 -20.89 7.76
N ILE A 36 -2.77 -20.65 7.71
CA ILE A 36 -3.52 -19.85 8.67
C ILE A 36 -4.33 -20.80 9.56
N THR A 37 -4.13 -20.72 10.87
CA THR A 37 -4.92 -21.42 11.88
C THR A 37 -5.73 -20.41 12.66
N ILE A 38 -7.06 -20.50 12.57
CA ILE A 38 -8.03 -19.56 13.16
C ILE A 38 -9.17 -20.35 13.80
N ASP A 39 -9.79 -19.79 14.84
CA ASP A 39 -11.01 -20.37 15.41
C ASP A 39 -12.09 -20.49 14.32
N GLN A 40 -12.77 -21.64 14.26
CA GLN A 40 -13.75 -21.88 13.19
C GLN A 40 -14.96 -20.95 13.31
N ALA A 41 -15.39 -20.58 14.52
CA ALA A 41 -16.50 -19.66 14.70
C ALA A 41 -16.13 -18.23 14.24
N ASP A 42 -14.87 -17.81 14.44
CA ASP A 42 -14.36 -16.54 13.92
C ASP A 42 -14.32 -16.53 12.38
N LEU A 43 -13.86 -17.62 11.78
CA LEU A 43 -13.85 -17.78 10.32
C LEU A 43 -15.28 -17.76 9.75
N ASP A 44 -16.20 -18.52 10.35
CA ASP A 44 -17.61 -18.55 9.95
C ASP A 44 -18.25 -17.16 10.11
N TRP A 45 -17.94 -16.45 11.19
CA TRP A 45 -18.40 -15.08 11.42
C TRP A 45 -17.90 -14.13 10.34
N ALA A 46 -16.61 -14.19 9.99
CA ALA A 46 -16.03 -13.34 8.95
C ALA A 46 -16.69 -13.57 7.59
N TYR A 47 -17.02 -14.84 7.27
CA TYR A 47 -17.76 -15.21 6.06
C TYR A 47 -19.24 -14.80 6.08
N ALA A 48 -19.86 -14.73 7.27
CA ALA A 48 -21.23 -14.23 7.43
C ALA A 48 -21.29 -12.69 7.41
N ASN A 49 -20.20 -12.00 7.76
CA ASN A 49 -20.13 -10.54 7.90
C ASN A 49 -19.11 -9.95 6.91
N VAL A 50 -19.27 -10.24 5.62
CA VAL A 50 -18.24 -9.98 4.60
C VAL A 50 -17.78 -8.53 4.47
N TRP A 51 -18.60 -7.57 4.91
CA TRP A 51 -18.30 -6.13 4.88
C TRP A 51 -17.59 -5.62 6.14
N SER A 52 -17.43 -6.47 7.16
CA SER A 52 -16.73 -6.08 8.39
C SER A 52 -15.22 -5.99 8.18
N ASP A 53 -14.61 -5.01 8.83
CA ASP A 53 -13.16 -4.87 8.99
C ASP A 53 -12.65 -5.39 10.35
N SER A 54 -13.50 -6.07 11.15
CA SER A 54 -13.10 -6.72 12.39
C SER A 54 -11.97 -7.72 12.16
N MET A 55 -10.91 -7.61 12.97
CA MET A 55 -9.79 -8.53 12.99
C MET A 55 -10.07 -9.68 13.95
N HIS A 56 -9.77 -10.90 13.51
CA HIS A 56 -9.84 -12.12 14.30
C HIS A 56 -8.45 -12.67 14.55
N VAL A 57 -8.20 -13.19 15.75
CA VAL A 57 -6.89 -13.73 16.11
C VAL A 57 -6.64 -15.03 15.36
N CYS A 58 -5.47 -15.14 14.74
CA CYS A 58 -5.01 -16.37 14.12
C CYS A 58 -3.51 -16.61 14.39
N THR A 59 -3.04 -17.79 14.02
CA THR A 59 -1.62 -18.13 13.90
C THR A 59 -1.29 -18.34 12.43
N VAL A 60 -0.19 -17.74 11.96
CA VAL A 60 0.27 -17.86 10.58
C VAL A 60 1.61 -18.59 10.55
N ARG A 61 1.74 -19.60 9.70
CA ARG A 61 3.04 -20.15 9.29
C ARG A 61 3.29 -19.79 7.84
N PHE A 62 4.34 -19.02 7.58
CA PHE A 62 4.77 -18.64 6.25
C PHE A 62 6.01 -19.43 5.84
N ARG A 63 6.03 -19.93 4.61
CA ARG A 63 7.12 -20.71 4.03
C ARG A 63 7.41 -20.29 2.60
N ASN A 64 8.68 -20.15 2.26
CA ASN A 64 9.15 -20.08 0.87
C ASN A 64 10.57 -20.67 0.79
N ALA A 65 11.35 -20.32 -0.24
CA ALA A 65 12.71 -20.80 -0.40
C ALA A 65 13.67 -20.35 0.72
N LEU A 66 13.35 -19.25 1.40
CA LEU A 66 14.22 -18.57 2.36
C LEU A 66 13.71 -18.71 3.80
N LEU A 67 12.40 -18.78 3.98
CA LEU A 67 11.73 -18.63 5.25
C LEU A 67 10.90 -19.87 5.61
N ASP A 68 10.86 -20.19 6.91
CA ASP A 68 9.87 -21.06 7.53
C ASP A 68 9.62 -20.52 8.94
N THR A 69 8.60 -19.68 9.08
CA THR A 69 8.39 -18.86 10.28
C THR A 69 6.94 -18.89 10.71
N VAL A 70 6.73 -18.96 12.03
CA VAL A 70 5.42 -18.94 12.67
C VAL A 70 5.24 -17.63 13.41
N MET A 71 4.10 -16.98 13.22
CA MET A 71 3.71 -15.73 13.86
C MET A 71 2.38 -15.91 14.59
N THR A 72 2.31 -15.40 15.82
CA THR A 72 1.10 -15.37 16.64
C THR A 72 1.26 -14.36 17.78
N PRO A 73 0.21 -13.64 18.18
CA PRO A 73 -1.09 -13.51 17.51
C PRO A 73 -0.99 -12.68 16.21
N VAL A 74 -1.79 -13.01 15.20
CA VAL A 74 -1.91 -12.24 13.95
C VAL A 74 -3.37 -11.89 13.72
N GLY A 75 -3.65 -10.63 13.35
CA GLY A 75 -4.96 -10.18 12.89
C GLY A 75 -5.30 -10.75 11.52
N PHE A 76 -6.44 -11.41 11.41
CA PHE A 76 -6.99 -11.94 10.16
C PHE A 76 -8.34 -11.30 9.86
N ARG A 77 -8.54 -10.86 8.63
CA ARG A 77 -9.85 -10.45 8.12
C ARG A 77 -9.99 -10.62 6.62
N LEU A 78 -11.22 -10.56 6.13
CA LEU A 78 -11.49 -10.36 4.70
C LEU A 78 -11.04 -8.96 4.27
N ARG A 79 -10.54 -8.83 3.04
CA ARG A 79 -10.13 -7.54 2.45
C ARG A 79 -10.75 -7.27 1.08
N GLY A 80 -10.65 -6.02 0.69
CA GLY A 80 -11.10 -5.47 -0.59
C GLY A 80 -12.51 -4.88 -0.51
N ASN A 81 -13.08 -4.60 -1.68
CA ASN A 81 -14.42 -4.05 -1.80
C ASN A 81 -15.34 -5.11 -2.46
N THR A 82 -15.38 -5.13 -3.80
CA THR A 82 -16.15 -6.12 -4.57
C THR A 82 -15.69 -7.55 -4.31
N SER A 83 -14.39 -7.77 -4.10
CA SER A 83 -13.80 -9.09 -3.81
C SER A 83 -14.34 -9.76 -2.54
N ARG A 84 -14.97 -9.01 -1.63
CA ARG A 84 -15.55 -9.54 -0.39
C ARG A 84 -16.73 -10.48 -0.66
N THR A 85 -17.45 -10.31 -1.76
CA THR A 85 -18.59 -11.18 -2.12
C THR A 85 -18.20 -12.32 -3.06
N SER A 86 -17.01 -12.27 -3.66
CA SER A 86 -16.49 -13.28 -4.58
C SER A 86 -16.34 -14.65 -3.93
N ALA A 87 -16.57 -15.73 -4.68
CA ALA A 87 -16.45 -17.10 -4.16
C ALA A 87 -15.07 -17.35 -3.52
N LYS A 88 -14.01 -16.86 -4.19
CA LYS A 88 -12.66 -16.82 -3.67
C LYS A 88 -12.38 -15.47 -3.02
N LYS A 89 -12.37 -15.44 -1.70
CA LYS A 89 -12.14 -14.24 -0.89
C LYS A 89 -10.67 -13.84 -0.89
N SER A 90 -10.40 -12.56 -0.67
CA SER A 90 -9.06 -12.04 -0.34
C SER A 90 -8.95 -11.82 1.18
N PHE A 91 -7.75 -11.96 1.72
CA PHE A 91 -7.47 -11.84 3.16
C PHE A 91 -6.40 -10.79 3.44
N LYS A 92 -6.53 -10.07 4.56
CA LYS A 92 -5.43 -9.29 5.15
C LYS A 92 -4.94 -10.00 6.40
N LEU A 93 -3.63 -10.12 6.51
CA LEU A 93 -2.91 -10.52 7.72
C LEU A 93 -2.24 -9.26 8.28
N LYS A 94 -2.43 -8.97 9.56
CA LYS A 94 -1.82 -7.83 10.25
C LYS A 94 -1.10 -8.34 11.50
N PHE A 95 0.22 -8.30 11.47
CA PHE A 95 1.10 -8.93 12.47
C PHE A 95 1.14 -8.13 13.77
N ASP A 96 1.06 -6.81 13.70
CA ASP A 96 1.08 -5.91 14.86
C ASP A 96 -0.30 -5.62 15.46
N GLU A 97 -1.37 -6.25 14.96
CA GLU A 97 -2.76 -5.95 15.36
C GLU A 97 -3.02 -6.10 16.87
N TYR A 98 -2.38 -7.09 17.49
CA TYR A 98 -2.60 -7.40 18.90
C TYR A 98 -1.34 -7.22 19.76
N LEU A 99 -0.19 -7.01 19.12
CA LEU A 99 1.10 -6.75 19.77
C LEU A 99 1.82 -5.66 18.98
N ASP A 100 1.72 -4.42 19.46
CA ASP A 100 2.34 -3.25 18.83
C ASP A 100 3.84 -3.50 18.55
N GLY A 101 4.28 -3.18 17.32
CA GLY A 101 5.66 -3.32 16.88
C GLY A 101 6.10 -4.74 16.53
N LEU A 102 5.19 -5.71 16.49
CA LEU A 102 5.49 -7.03 15.91
C LEU A 102 5.57 -6.92 14.38
N GLU A 103 6.79 -6.92 13.85
CA GLU A 103 7.04 -6.97 12.42
C GLU A 103 7.34 -8.39 11.96
N PHE A 104 6.84 -8.74 10.78
CA PHE A 104 7.19 -9.96 10.08
C PHE A 104 8.19 -9.61 8.98
N PHE A 105 9.50 -9.74 9.27
CA PHE A 105 10.58 -9.31 8.36
C PHE A 105 10.36 -7.87 7.87
N ASP A 106 10.30 -6.91 8.79
CA ASP A 106 10.10 -5.47 8.51
C ASP A 106 8.76 -5.10 7.82
N GLU A 107 7.75 -5.99 7.78
CA GLU A 107 6.38 -5.66 7.36
C GLU A 107 5.37 -5.89 8.49
N ASP A 108 4.43 -4.96 8.66
CA ASP A 108 3.35 -5.06 9.65
C ASP A 108 2.13 -5.83 9.11
N ALA A 109 2.02 -5.99 7.79
CA ALA A 109 0.88 -6.64 7.16
C ALA A 109 1.19 -7.25 5.79
N LEU A 110 0.47 -8.33 5.47
CA LEU A 110 0.45 -8.95 4.15
C LEU A 110 -0.97 -8.98 3.58
N ASN A 111 -1.10 -8.70 2.29
CA ASN A 111 -2.36 -8.82 1.56
C ASN A 111 -2.35 -10.06 0.69
N LEU A 112 -3.25 -11.00 0.96
CA LEU A 112 -3.46 -12.20 0.16
C LEU A 112 -4.64 -11.96 -0.79
N ASN A 113 -4.34 -11.66 -2.05
CA ASN A 113 -5.34 -11.39 -3.06
C ASN A 113 -5.79 -12.67 -3.75
N GLY A 114 -7.10 -12.93 -3.69
CA GLY A 114 -7.70 -14.06 -4.38
C GLY A 114 -7.72 -13.91 -5.90
N GLU A 115 -7.49 -12.68 -6.40
CA GLU A 115 -7.47 -12.31 -7.82
C GLU A 115 -8.74 -12.79 -8.57
N HIS A 116 -9.90 -12.61 -7.92
CA HIS A 116 -11.16 -13.23 -8.33
C HIS A 116 -11.62 -12.86 -9.75
N ASN A 117 -11.27 -11.67 -10.23
CA ASN A 117 -11.59 -11.24 -11.58
C ASN A 117 -10.56 -11.75 -12.58
N ASP A 118 -9.33 -12.08 -12.17
CA ASP A 118 -8.22 -12.52 -13.02
C ASP A 118 -8.12 -14.06 -13.08
N PRO A 119 -8.56 -14.71 -14.19
CA PRO A 119 -8.46 -16.16 -14.33
C PRO A 119 -7.02 -16.67 -14.37
N ALA A 120 -6.05 -15.81 -14.67
CA ALA A 120 -4.63 -16.15 -14.71
C ALA A 120 -3.95 -16.02 -13.33
N ILE A 121 -4.56 -15.28 -12.38
CA ILE A 121 -3.98 -14.97 -11.06
C ILE A 121 -2.55 -14.43 -11.23
N ALA A 122 -2.31 -13.56 -12.22
CA ALA A 122 -0.95 -13.15 -12.61
C ALA A 122 -0.85 -11.70 -13.07
N ARG A 123 -1.96 -11.04 -13.43
CA ARG A 123 -1.95 -9.68 -13.99
C ARG A 123 -1.37 -8.67 -13.01
N SER A 124 -1.83 -8.69 -11.76
CA SER A 124 -1.31 -7.82 -10.71
C SER A 124 0.18 -8.06 -10.47
N LYS A 125 0.61 -9.32 -10.37
CA LYS A 125 2.03 -9.68 -10.26
C LYS A 125 2.87 -9.13 -11.42
N ILE A 126 2.42 -9.31 -12.66
CA ILE A 126 3.14 -8.82 -13.85
C ILE A 126 3.21 -7.29 -13.84
N ALA A 127 2.13 -6.61 -13.46
CA ALA A 127 2.11 -5.16 -13.34
C ALA A 127 3.10 -4.66 -12.28
N TRP A 128 3.10 -5.28 -11.09
CA TRP A 128 4.04 -4.94 -10.02
C TRP A 128 5.49 -5.18 -10.42
N ASP A 129 5.80 -6.32 -11.04
CA ASP A 129 7.15 -6.62 -11.52
C ASP A 129 7.61 -5.63 -12.60
N LEU A 130 6.72 -5.24 -13.51
CA LEU A 130 7.02 -4.27 -14.55
C LEU A 130 7.38 -2.91 -13.93
N MET A 131 6.58 -2.42 -12.99
CA MET A 131 6.84 -1.16 -12.30
C MET A 131 8.16 -1.19 -11.51
N GLN A 132 8.40 -2.28 -10.77
CA GLN A 132 9.65 -2.48 -10.04
C GLN A 132 10.87 -2.49 -10.98
N ARG A 133 10.76 -3.15 -12.14
CA ARG A 133 11.83 -3.16 -13.17
C ARG A 133 12.02 -1.80 -13.83
N ALA A 134 10.98 -0.97 -13.90
CA ALA A 134 11.06 0.41 -14.37
C ALA A 134 11.68 1.36 -13.33
N GLY A 135 11.93 0.89 -12.10
CA GLY A 135 12.48 1.70 -11.01
C GLY A 135 11.44 2.51 -10.25
N MET A 136 10.15 2.24 -10.49
CA MET A 136 9.05 2.93 -9.82
C MET A 136 8.94 2.51 -8.35
N ARG A 137 8.35 3.36 -7.52
CA ARG A 137 7.98 3.03 -6.15
C ARG A 137 6.68 2.21 -6.16
N ALA A 138 6.80 0.91 -6.36
CA ALA A 138 5.67 -0.02 -6.38
C ALA A 138 5.72 -1.03 -5.23
N SER A 139 4.58 -1.65 -4.93
CA SER A 139 4.52 -2.81 -4.05
C SER A 139 5.22 -3.99 -4.70
N ARG A 140 5.91 -4.79 -3.89
CA ARG A 140 6.35 -6.12 -4.28
C ARG A 140 5.18 -7.09 -4.22
N ALA A 141 5.28 -8.16 -5.00
CA ALA A 141 4.29 -9.21 -4.99
C ALA A 141 4.92 -10.57 -5.28
N SER A 142 4.33 -11.64 -4.76
CA SER A 142 4.72 -13.03 -4.99
C SER A 142 3.49 -13.94 -5.00
N HIS A 143 3.58 -15.11 -5.62
CA HIS A 143 2.52 -16.11 -5.53
C HIS A 143 2.63 -16.91 -4.23
N SER A 144 1.50 -17.18 -3.59
CA SER A 144 1.42 -17.99 -2.38
C SER A 144 0.25 -18.97 -2.41
N GLU A 145 0.49 -20.21 -2.01
CA GLU A 145 -0.56 -21.14 -1.62
C GLU A 145 -1.16 -20.72 -0.27
N VAL A 146 -2.48 -20.59 -0.19
CA VAL A 146 -3.16 -20.28 1.07
C VAL A 146 -3.89 -21.51 1.58
N TRP A 147 -3.65 -21.83 2.85
CA TRP A 147 -4.31 -22.90 3.58
C TRP A 147 -4.95 -22.32 4.84
N ILE A 148 -6.22 -22.62 5.10
CA ILE A 148 -6.92 -22.18 6.33
C ILE A 148 -7.47 -23.41 7.03
N ASN A 149 -7.11 -23.60 8.31
CA ASN A 149 -7.51 -24.75 9.12
C ASN A 149 -7.26 -26.10 8.42
N GLY A 150 -6.13 -26.21 7.69
CA GLY A 150 -5.72 -27.40 6.96
C GLY A 150 -6.40 -27.61 5.60
N ASN A 151 -7.33 -26.75 5.20
CA ASN A 151 -7.98 -26.79 3.88
C ASN A 151 -7.24 -25.88 2.89
N PHE A 152 -7.07 -26.34 1.64
CA PHE A 152 -6.46 -25.54 0.58
C PHE A 152 -7.48 -24.55 0.01
N TYR A 153 -7.17 -23.25 0.08
CA TYR A 153 -8.02 -22.16 -0.43
C TYR A 153 -7.62 -21.72 -1.84
N GLY A 154 -6.44 -22.13 -2.31
CA GLY A 154 -5.96 -21.88 -3.67
C GLY A 154 -4.65 -21.12 -3.72
N LEU A 155 -4.26 -20.75 -4.94
CA LEU A 155 -3.14 -19.85 -5.24
C LEU A 155 -3.60 -18.39 -5.10
N TYR A 156 -2.82 -17.56 -4.42
CA TYR A 156 -3.08 -16.14 -4.20
C TYR A 156 -1.88 -15.32 -4.67
N VAL A 157 -2.08 -14.03 -4.91
CA VAL A 157 -0.98 -13.06 -5.00
C VAL A 157 -0.84 -12.40 -3.64
N SER A 158 0.30 -12.61 -2.99
CA SER A 158 0.73 -11.84 -1.83
C SER A 158 1.24 -10.49 -2.31
N VAL A 159 0.67 -9.39 -1.84
CA VAL A 159 1.06 -8.02 -2.22
C VAL A 159 1.48 -7.26 -0.97
N GLU A 160 2.67 -6.65 -1.03
CA GLU A 160 3.21 -5.75 0.00
C GLU A 160 2.19 -4.65 0.33
N HIS A 161 1.90 -4.48 1.61
CA HIS A 161 0.98 -3.44 2.05
C HIS A 161 1.61 -2.06 1.92
N ILE A 162 0.78 -1.05 1.60
CA ILE A 162 1.20 0.34 1.52
C ILE A 162 0.76 1.01 2.83
N ASP A 163 1.74 1.27 3.68
CA ASP A 163 1.61 1.81 5.03
C ASP A 163 2.88 2.62 5.37
N LYS A 164 3.10 2.89 6.66
CA LYS A 164 4.25 3.64 7.14
C LYS A 164 5.58 2.90 6.93
N GLU A 165 5.59 1.57 7.05
CA GLU A 165 6.79 0.76 6.82
C GLU A 165 7.17 0.75 5.34
N TRP A 166 6.17 0.66 4.45
CA TRP A 166 6.38 0.82 3.01
C TRP A 166 7.02 2.16 2.65
N LEU A 167 6.56 3.25 3.29
CA LEU A 167 7.10 4.59 3.10
C LEU A 167 8.54 4.71 3.62
N ARG A 168 8.82 4.18 4.82
CA ARG A 168 10.17 4.20 5.43
C ARG A 168 11.24 3.58 4.52
N LYS A 169 10.86 2.58 3.72
CA LYS A 169 11.76 1.90 2.78
C LYS A 169 12.00 2.67 1.48
N ARG A 170 11.15 3.63 1.12
CA ARG A 170 11.10 4.26 -0.23
C ARG A 170 11.24 5.78 -0.23
N PHE A 171 11.14 6.43 0.94
CA PHE A 171 11.23 7.86 1.11
C PHE A 171 12.25 8.23 2.19
N ALA A 172 12.88 9.39 2.04
CA ALA A 172 13.85 9.90 3.01
C ALA A 172 13.18 10.33 4.32
N ASP A 173 11.92 10.78 4.23
CA ASP A 173 11.04 11.07 5.35
C ASP A 173 9.73 10.30 5.14
N SER A 174 9.34 9.50 6.12
CA SER A 174 8.09 8.69 6.11
C SER A 174 7.03 9.24 7.06
N SER A 175 7.25 10.41 7.67
CA SER A 175 6.34 10.99 8.68
C SER A 175 5.14 11.72 8.09
N GLY A 176 5.12 11.94 6.79
CA GLY A 176 4.04 12.62 6.08
C GLY A 176 2.69 11.89 6.02
N ASN A 177 1.70 12.58 5.46
CA ASN A 177 0.34 12.07 5.30
C ASN A 177 0.22 11.19 4.06
N LEU A 178 -0.36 10.01 4.24
CA LEU A 178 -0.65 9.03 3.20
C LEU A 178 -2.16 8.88 3.06
N TRP A 179 -2.72 9.23 1.91
CA TRP A 179 -4.14 9.02 1.63
C TRP A 179 -4.33 7.86 0.67
N LYS A 180 -5.16 6.90 1.05
CA LYS A 180 -5.73 5.93 0.13
C LYS A 180 -6.88 6.57 -0.62
N CYS A 181 -6.75 6.69 -1.94
CA CYS A 181 -7.71 7.37 -2.79
C CYS A 181 -8.68 6.35 -3.40
N LEU A 182 -9.94 6.46 -3.00
CA LEU A 182 -11.01 5.51 -3.29
C LEU A 182 -12.08 6.20 -4.11
N TRP A 183 -12.75 5.46 -4.99
CA TRP A 183 -13.84 6.01 -5.80
C TRP A 183 -14.83 6.84 -4.95
N PRO A 184 -15.18 8.08 -5.36
CA PRO A 184 -14.75 8.83 -6.54
C PRO A 184 -13.65 9.88 -6.23
N ALA A 185 -12.39 9.45 -6.02
CA ALA A 185 -11.25 10.34 -5.73
C ALA A 185 -10.75 11.05 -7.01
N ASP A 186 -11.50 12.08 -7.42
CA ASP A 186 -11.39 12.75 -8.72
C ASP A 186 -10.49 14.00 -8.76
N LEU A 187 -9.90 14.37 -7.62
CA LEU A 187 -9.09 15.56 -7.42
C LEU A 187 -9.77 16.87 -7.89
N ASN A 188 -11.10 16.94 -7.76
CA ASN A 188 -11.85 18.16 -8.06
C ASN A 188 -11.84 19.18 -6.92
N TRP A 189 -11.94 20.46 -7.28
CA TRP A 189 -11.99 21.56 -6.33
C TRP A 189 -13.26 21.54 -5.49
N LEU A 190 -13.09 21.34 -4.18
CA LEU A 190 -14.20 21.37 -3.20
C LEU A 190 -14.24 22.67 -2.36
N GLY A 191 -13.29 23.58 -2.56
CA GLY A 191 -13.20 24.83 -1.83
C GLY A 191 -11.88 25.03 -1.10
N SER A 192 -11.75 26.20 -0.44
CA SER A 192 -10.55 26.60 0.28
C SER A 192 -10.39 25.93 1.65
N ASP A 193 -11.44 25.29 2.15
CA ASP A 193 -11.43 24.59 3.44
C ASP A 193 -10.93 23.14 3.25
N PRO A 194 -9.80 22.74 3.87
CA PRO A 194 -9.31 21.37 3.80
C PRO A 194 -10.31 20.33 4.30
N GLU A 195 -11.21 20.70 5.23
CA GLU A 195 -12.24 19.80 5.75
C GLU A 195 -13.21 19.32 4.66
N ALA A 196 -13.31 20.03 3.53
CA ALA A 196 -14.15 19.60 2.41
C ALA A 196 -13.65 18.28 1.77
N TYR A 197 -12.36 17.96 1.90
CA TYR A 197 -11.76 16.74 1.34
C TYR A 197 -11.93 15.51 2.24
N LYS A 198 -12.51 15.71 3.42
CA LYS A 198 -12.92 14.65 4.35
C LYS A 198 -14.28 14.02 3.96
N LEU A 199 -14.73 14.21 2.72
CA LEU A 199 -15.99 13.71 2.19
C LEU A 199 -16.13 12.19 2.39
N LEU A 200 -17.35 11.76 2.75
CA LEU A 200 -17.74 10.37 2.86
C LEU A 200 -18.64 9.95 1.69
N VAL A 201 -18.37 8.78 1.12
CA VAL A 201 -19.23 8.08 0.17
C VAL A 201 -19.41 6.66 0.68
N ASN A 202 -20.67 6.22 0.89
CA ASN A 202 -21.01 4.95 1.51
C ASN A 202 -20.30 4.75 2.87
N ASP A 203 -20.37 5.77 3.73
CA ASP A 203 -19.76 5.80 5.08
C ASP A 203 -18.23 5.62 5.10
N ARG A 204 -17.55 5.83 3.97
CA ARG A 204 -16.09 5.73 3.84
C ARG A 204 -15.50 7.02 3.25
N ARG A 205 -14.34 7.43 3.75
CA ARG A 205 -13.58 8.56 3.19
C ARG A 205 -13.22 8.30 1.73
N VAL A 206 -13.40 9.31 0.89
CA VAL A 206 -12.94 9.28 -0.51
C VAL A 206 -11.42 9.32 -0.57
N TYR A 207 -10.82 10.21 0.23
CA TYR A 207 -9.39 10.25 0.49
C TYR A 207 -9.19 9.75 1.93
N GLU A 208 -8.99 8.45 2.11
CA GLU A 208 -8.86 7.83 3.43
C GLU A 208 -7.44 8.01 3.93
N LEU A 209 -7.24 8.88 4.93
CA LEU A 209 -5.95 9.07 5.58
C LEU A 209 -5.52 7.77 6.31
N LYS A 210 -4.31 7.29 6.04
CA LYS A 210 -3.73 6.03 6.54
C LYS A 210 -2.54 6.22 7.48
N THR A 211 -2.03 7.45 7.59
CA THR A 211 -1.00 7.85 8.54
C THR A 211 -1.44 9.14 9.22
N ASN A 212 -0.97 9.40 10.45
CA ASN A 212 -1.33 10.61 11.19
C ASN A 212 -2.85 10.80 11.37
N GLU A 213 -3.59 9.70 11.54
CA GLU A 213 -5.06 9.68 11.61
C GLU A 213 -5.63 10.55 12.75
N GLU A 214 -4.88 10.73 13.84
CA GLU A 214 -5.28 11.62 14.94
C GLU A 214 -5.19 13.11 14.59
N LEU A 215 -4.19 13.50 13.78
CA LEU A 215 -4.05 14.86 13.27
C LEU A 215 -5.13 15.16 12.22
N ASP A 216 -5.50 14.16 11.42
CA ASP A 216 -6.56 14.22 10.40
C ASP A 216 -6.41 15.47 9.50
N ASP A 217 -5.18 15.80 9.09
CA ASP A 217 -4.86 17.01 8.32
C ASP A 217 -4.93 16.78 6.81
N TYR A 218 -5.72 17.59 6.10
CA TYR A 218 -5.96 17.50 4.65
C TYR A 218 -5.39 18.73 3.91
N GLY A 219 -4.61 19.58 4.59
CA GLY A 219 -4.08 20.82 4.04
C GLY A 219 -3.22 20.62 2.78
N ALA A 220 -2.33 19.63 2.77
CA ALA A 220 -1.48 19.35 1.61
C ALA A 220 -2.29 18.82 0.41
N LEU A 221 -3.31 17.97 0.65
CA LEU A 221 -4.23 17.52 -0.39
C LEU A 221 -5.03 18.68 -0.98
N GLN A 222 -5.59 19.54 -0.13
CA GLN A 222 -6.30 20.75 -0.55
C GLN A 222 -5.39 21.66 -1.38
N ARG A 223 -4.13 21.84 -0.95
CA ARG A 223 -3.12 22.64 -1.66
C ARG A 223 -2.84 22.08 -3.06
N LEU A 224 -2.63 20.76 -3.17
CA LEU A 224 -2.45 20.07 -4.45
C LEU A 224 -3.64 20.35 -5.38
N VAL A 225 -4.86 20.08 -4.91
CA VAL A 225 -6.07 20.24 -5.74
C VAL A 225 -6.29 21.70 -6.13
N ARG A 226 -5.99 22.65 -5.24
CA ARG A 226 -6.01 24.08 -5.57
C ARG A 226 -5.07 24.40 -6.72
N VAL A 227 -3.81 23.99 -6.64
CA VAL A 227 -2.83 24.26 -7.68
C VAL A 227 -3.23 23.59 -8.99
N LEU A 228 -3.66 22.33 -8.93
CA LEU A 228 -4.07 21.56 -10.10
C LEU A 228 -5.26 22.18 -10.85
N THR A 229 -6.26 22.69 -10.12
CA THR A 229 -7.55 23.08 -10.72
C THR A 229 -7.77 24.59 -10.82
N GLN A 230 -7.09 25.39 -9.99
CA GLN A 230 -7.29 26.85 -9.93
C GLN A 230 -6.14 27.63 -10.56
N THR A 231 -5.02 26.98 -10.90
CA THR A 231 -3.92 27.66 -11.61
C THR A 231 -4.26 27.83 -13.09
N PRO A 232 -4.10 29.04 -13.67
CA PRO A 232 -4.31 29.25 -15.09
C PRO A 232 -3.41 28.35 -15.94
N PRO A 233 -3.89 27.84 -17.11
CA PRO A 233 -3.13 26.89 -17.93
C PRO A 233 -1.71 27.34 -18.30
N ALA A 234 -1.50 28.63 -18.50
CA ALA A 234 -0.19 29.20 -18.84
C ALA A 234 0.86 29.08 -17.72
N ALA A 235 0.42 28.93 -16.45
CA ALA A 235 1.28 28.83 -15.28
C ALA A 235 1.20 27.45 -14.60
N LEU A 236 0.32 26.56 -15.09
CA LEU A 236 0.00 25.29 -14.44
C LEU A 236 1.23 24.40 -14.33
N ARG A 237 2.03 24.29 -15.39
CA ARG A 237 3.23 23.44 -15.41
C ARG A 237 4.18 23.79 -14.26
N ASP A 238 4.64 25.03 -14.22
CA ASP A 238 5.61 25.50 -13.23
C ASP A 238 5.03 25.43 -11.80
N SER A 239 3.73 25.70 -11.65
CA SER A 239 3.08 25.65 -10.34
C SER A 239 2.90 24.22 -9.86
N LEU A 240 2.59 23.28 -10.73
CA LEU A 240 2.35 21.89 -10.37
C LEU A 240 3.65 21.19 -9.96
N GLU A 241 4.77 21.50 -10.62
CA GLU A 241 6.12 21.04 -10.25
C GLU A 241 6.51 21.47 -8.82
N SER A 242 5.85 22.48 -8.22
CA SER A 242 6.08 22.91 -6.83
C SER A 242 5.31 22.12 -5.77
N VAL A 243 4.35 21.28 -6.16
CA VAL A 243 3.48 20.56 -5.20
C VAL A 243 3.27 19.07 -5.53
N LEU A 244 3.73 18.60 -6.69
CA LEU A 244 3.51 17.25 -7.18
C LEU A 244 4.78 16.73 -7.86
N ALA A 245 5.19 15.52 -7.49
CA ALA A 245 6.20 14.75 -8.22
C ALA A 245 5.61 14.31 -9.56
N ILE A 246 5.82 15.13 -10.60
CA ILE A 246 5.25 14.91 -11.94
C ILE A 246 5.70 13.57 -12.54
N GLU A 247 6.95 13.18 -12.28
CA GLU A 247 7.53 11.94 -12.80
C GLU A 247 6.72 10.71 -12.35
N ASP A 248 6.39 10.61 -11.05
CA ASP A 248 5.58 9.50 -10.52
C ASP A 248 4.24 9.36 -11.26
N VAL A 249 3.56 10.49 -11.51
CA VAL A 249 2.27 10.51 -12.21
C VAL A 249 2.43 10.03 -13.65
N LEU A 250 3.45 10.52 -14.36
CA LEU A 250 3.69 10.16 -15.75
C LEU A 250 4.08 8.68 -15.90
N GLU A 251 4.88 8.15 -14.97
CA GLU A 251 5.27 6.74 -14.95
C GLU A 251 4.06 5.83 -14.72
N VAL A 252 3.23 6.15 -13.72
CA VAL A 252 2.00 5.39 -13.44
C VAL A 252 1.04 5.45 -14.62
N MET A 253 0.79 6.63 -15.19
CA MET A 253 -0.05 6.77 -16.38
C MET A 253 0.50 6.01 -17.59
N ALA A 254 1.82 5.97 -17.77
CA ALA A 254 2.44 5.22 -18.86
C ALA A 254 2.20 3.71 -18.70
N VAL A 255 2.32 3.18 -17.47
CA VAL A 255 2.01 1.78 -17.18
C VAL A 255 0.52 1.50 -17.34
N ASP A 256 -0.36 2.37 -16.87
CA ASP A 256 -1.81 2.22 -17.02
C ASP A 256 -2.24 2.17 -18.49
N VAL A 257 -1.67 3.04 -19.33
CA VAL A 257 -1.90 3.03 -20.78
C VAL A 257 -1.36 1.75 -21.41
N LEU A 258 -0.15 1.33 -21.04
CA LEU A 258 0.49 0.14 -21.60
C LEU A 258 -0.27 -1.14 -21.26
N LEU A 259 -0.73 -1.28 -20.02
CA LEU A 259 -1.45 -2.45 -19.53
C LEU A 259 -2.95 -2.39 -19.81
N GLY A 260 -3.48 -1.23 -20.19
CA GLY A 260 -4.92 -1.02 -20.36
C GLY A 260 -5.66 -1.13 -19.03
N ASN A 261 -5.11 -0.54 -17.97
CA ASN A 261 -5.78 -0.46 -16.67
C ASN A 261 -6.95 0.53 -16.76
N TRP A 262 -8.17 0.04 -16.52
CA TRP A 262 -9.38 0.85 -16.57
C TRP A 262 -9.94 1.17 -15.18
N ASP A 263 -9.47 0.52 -14.12
CA ASP A 263 -9.90 0.82 -12.74
C ASP A 263 -8.99 1.86 -12.07
N ASP A 264 -8.27 2.64 -12.88
CA ASP A 264 -7.29 3.63 -12.44
C ASP A 264 -7.92 5.02 -12.22
N TYR A 265 -7.05 5.98 -11.89
CA TYR A 265 -7.44 7.38 -11.76
C TYR A 265 -8.06 7.96 -13.05
N ARG A 266 -7.53 7.61 -14.23
CA ARG A 266 -7.91 8.25 -15.51
C ARG A 266 -9.35 7.93 -15.89
N PHE A 267 -9.81 6.71 -15.63
CA PHE A 267 -11.16 6.29 -16.00
C PHE A 267 -12.14 6.27 -14.82
N LEU A 268 -11.81 5.59 -13.71
CA LEU A 268 -12.70 5.46 -12.55
C LEU A 268 -12.37 6.39 -11.39
N ARG A 269 -11.24 7.11 -11.39
CA ARG A 269 -10.87 8.02 -10.29
C ARG A 269 -10.70 7.23 -8.99
N ASN A 270 -10.01 6.10 -9.11
CA ASN A 270 -9.89 5.09 -8.07
C ASN A 270 -8.47 4.49 -8.07
N ASN A 271 -8.16 3.71 -7.03
CA ASN A 271 -6.99 2.82 -6.95
C ASN A 271 -5.62 3.51 -7.05
N TYR A 272 -5.41 4.52 -6.21
CA TYR A 272 -4.08 5.10 -6.01
C TYR A 272 -3.90 5.57 -4.57
N TYR A 273 -2.66 5.83 -4.18
CA TYR A 273 -2.35 6.58 -2.97
C TYR A 273 -1.72 7.92 -3.33
N LEU A 274 -1.91 8.89 -2.44
CA LEU A 274 -1.17 10.13 -2.43
C LEU A 274 -0.34 10.18 -1.16
N TYR A 275 0.94 10.45 -1.29
CA TYR A 275 1.83 10.64 -0.15
C TYR A 275 2.43 12.04 -0.17
N HIS A 276 2.23 12.83 0.88
CA HIS A 276 2.91 14.11 1.04
C HIS A 276 4.26 13.87 1.73
N ASP A 277 5.35 14.02 0.98
CA ASP A 277 6.72 13.90 1.51
C ASP A 277 7.14 15.21 2.19
N PRO A 278 7.32 15.25 3.53
CA PRO A 278 7.70 16.47 4.23
C PRO A 278 9.10 16.97 3.88
N SER A 279 9.99 16.11 3.38
CA SER A 279 11.37 16.48 3.05
C SER A 279 11.48 17.30 1.78
N SER A 280 10.57 17.08 0.83
CA SER A 280 10.50 17.78 -0.46
C SER A 280 9.29 18.73 -0.58
N ASP A 281 8.32 18.62 0.34
CA ASP A 281 7.00 19.27 0.29
C ASP A 281 6.17 18.92 -0.97
N LEU A 282 6.49 17.80 -1.63
CA LEU A 282 5.80 17.31 -2.81
C LEU A 282 4.79 16.21 -2.47
N MET A 283 3.69 16.16 -3.22
CA MET A 283 2.84 14.99 -3.27
C MET A 283 3.43 13.97 -4.24
N HIS A 284 3.42 12.70 -3.86
CA HIS A 284 3.79 11.55 -4.67
C HIS A 284 2.56 10.73 -5.02
N PHE A 285 2.47 10.26 -6.25
CA PHE A 285 1.39 9.41 -6.74
C PHE A 285 1.84 7.96 -6.74
N ILE A 286 1.16 7.10 -5.98
CA ILE A 286 1.59 5.72 -5.75
C ILE A 286 0.53 4.76 -6.33
N PRO A 287 0.91 3.81 -7.20
CA PRO A 287 -0.02 2.87 -7.83
C PRO A 287 -0.62 1.90 -6.80
N TYR A 288 -1.89 1.51 -6.98
CA TYR A 288 -2.59 0.54 -6.15
C TYR A 288 -3.57 -0.31 -6.97
N ASP A 289 -3.84 -1.55 -6.53
CA ASP A 289 -4.88 -2.45 -7.07
C ASP A 289 -4.83 -2.68 -8.59
N TYR A 290 -3.81 -3.44 -9.05
CA TYR A 290 -3.54 -3.72 -10.46
C TYR A 290 -4.05 -5.10 -10.91
N ASP A 291 -5.26 -5.52 -10.54
CA ASP A 291 -5.87 -6.75 -11.07
C ASP A 291 -6.67 -6.50 -12.37
N ASN A 292 -7.33 -5.34 -12.48
CA ASN A 292 -8.17 -4.96 -13.61
C ASN A 292 -7.39 -4.36 -14.81
N ASN A 293 -6.50 -5.16 -15.41
CA ASN A 293 -5.74 -4.78 -16.61
C ASN A 293 -5.54 -5.95 -17.59
N MET A 294 -4.80 -5.72 -18.69
CA MET A 294 -4.48 -6.71 -19.72
C MET A 294 -5.74 -7.42 -20.27
N GLY A 295 -6.71 -6.61 -20.69
CA GLY A 295 -7.89 -7.06 -21.46
C GLY A 295 -8.94 -7.81 -20.63
N ILE A 296 -9.11 -7.42 -19.37
CA ILE A 296 -10.15 -7.95 -18.48
C ILE A 296 -11.30 -6.96 -18.40
N ASP A 297 -12.53 -7.46 -18.52
CA ASP A 297 -13.80 -6.70 -18.53
C ASP A 297 -14.64 -7.02 -17.29
#